data_AF-A0A7K6EKY5-F1
#
_entry.id   AF-A0A7K6EKY5-F1
#
_cell.length_a   1.000
_cell.length_b   1.000
_cell.length_c   1.000
_cell.angle_alpha   90.00
_cell.angle_beta   90.00
_cell.angle_gamma   90.00
#
_symmetry.space_group_name_H-M   'P 1'
#
loop_
_entity.id
_entity.type
_entity.pdbx_description
1 polymer ?
#
loop_
_entity_poly.entity_id
_entity_poly.type
_entity_poly.pdbx_seq_one_letter_code
_entity_poly.pdbx_strand_id
1 'polypeptide(L)' 'MRRLLAKRMKFHLLGAFLLSMGCATLYKFGVAEPRKQAYAQFYKSYDPMKDFEAMKAAGVLECAAPK' A
#
# COMPACT_ATOMS: atom_id res chain seq x y z
N MET A 1 32.71 16.33 -33.93
CA MET A 1 31.91 15.44 -33.07
C MET A 1 32.67 15.10 -31.78
N ARG A 2 32.49 15.86 -30.69
CA ARG A 2 33.08 15.54 -29.37
C ARG A 2 31.99 15.69 -28.30
N ARG A 3 32.02 14.85 -27.25
CA ARG A 3 31.16 14.90 -26.05
C ARG A 3 29.64 14.68 -26.26
N LEU A 4 29.21 14.22 -27.44
CA LEU A 4 27.80 13.94 -27.74
C LEU A 4 27.20 12.90 -26.79
N LEU A 5 27.95 11.82 -26.50
CA LEU A 5 27.53 10.79 -25.56
C LEU A 5 27.34 11.33 -24.14
N ALA A 6 28.31 12.11 -23.65
CA ALA A 6 28.25 12.70 -22.31
C ALA A 6 27.06 13.67 -22.15
N LYS A 7 26.74 14.46 -23.19
CA LYS A 7 25.57 15.36 -23.18
C LYS A 7 24.26 14.58 -23.10
N ARG A 8 24.12 13.52 -23.91
CA ARG A 8 22.93 12.65 -23.93
C ARG A 8 22.77 11.88 -22.61
N MET A 9 23.86 11.41 -22.04
CA MET A 9 23.87 10.69 -20.77
C MET A 9 23.40 11.58 -19.61
N LYS A 10 23.89 12.82 -19.51
CA LYS A 10 23.44 13.76 -18.48
C LYS A 10 21.94 14.07 -18.58
N PHE A 11 21.45 14.25 -19.80
CA PHE A 11 20.02 14.48 -20.04
C PHE A 11 19.17 13.29 -19.57
N HIS A 12 19.53 12.08 -19.99
CA HIS A 12 18.79 10.86 -19.60
C HIS A 12 18.91 10.54 -18.11
N LEU A 13 20.06 10.80 -17.49
CA LEU A 13 20.23 10.57 -16.06
C LEU A 13 19.32 11.46 -15.22
N LEU A 14 19.21 12.74 -15.58
CA LEU A 14 18.28 13.67 -14.93
C LEU A 14 16.83 13.25 -15.18
N GLY A 15 16.48 12.89 -16.41
CA GLY A 15 15.13 12.41 -16.75
C GLY A 15 14.75 11.13 -15.99
N ALA A 16 15.66 10.16 -15.93
CA ALA A 16 15.45 8.91 -15.21
C ALA A 16 15.29 9.14 -13.70
N PHE A 17 16.05 10.07 -13.12
CA PHE A 17 15.92 10.41 -11.71
C PHE A 17 14.58 11.08 -11.39
N LEU A 18 14.15 12.05 -12.21
CA LEU A 18 12.85 12.69 -12.03
C LEU A 18 11.70 11.70 -12.20
N LEU A 19 11.78 10.82 -13.20
CA LEU A 19 10.78 9.79 -13.42
C LEU A 19 10.72 8.80 -12.25
N SER A 20 11.86 8.32 -11.76
CA SER A 20 11.89 7.38 -10.64
C SER A 20 11.34 7.99 -9.36
N MET A 21 11.69 9.25 -9.05
CA MET A 21 11.10 9.99 -7.94
C MET A 21 9.59 10.18 -8.10
N GLY A 22 9.13 10.47 -9.32
CA GLY A 22 7.71 10.56 -9.64
C GLY A 22 6.98 9.25 -9.35
N CYS A 23 7.48 8.13 -9.87
CA CYS A 23 6.92 6.80 -9.62
C CYS A 23 6.90 6.46 -8.12
N ALA A 24 7.98 6.74 -7.39
CA ALA A 24 8.04 6.49 -5.95
C ALA A 24 6.99 7.31 -5.17
N THR A 25 6.81 8.58 -5.56
CA THR A 25 5.82 9.46 -4.93
C THR A 25 4.40 9.00 -5.22
N LEU A 26 4.10 8.65 -6.48
CA LEU A 26 2.81 8.11 -6.88
C LEU A 26 2.48 6.81 -6.13
N TYR A 27 3.45 5.90 -6.00
CA TYR A 27 3.23 4.66 -5.25
C TYR A 27 3.02 4.93 -3.75
N LYS A 28 3.81 5.83 -3.16
CA LYS A 28 3.67 6.17 -1.74
C LYS A 28 2.26 6.68 -1.43
N PHE A 29 1.78 7.69 -2.16
CA PHE A 29 0.50 8.32 -1.86
C PHE A 29 -0.71 7.59 -2.48
N GLY A 30 -0.53 6.90 -3.60
CA GLY A 30 -1.60 6.15 -4.25
C GLY A 30 -1.84 4.76 -3.64
N VAL A 31 -0.82 4.16 -3.03
CA VAL A 31 -0.90 2.78 -2.51
C VAL A 31 -0.51 2.68 -1.05
N ALA A 32 0.67 3.17 -0.68
CA ALA A 32 1.22 2.90 0.66
C ALA A 32 0.47 3.67 1.77
N GLU A 33 0.26 4.98 1.62
CA GLU A 33 -0.47 5.78 2.61
C GLU A 33 -1.94 5.38 2.74
N PRO A 34 -2.73 5.21 1.66
CA PRO A 34 -4.13 4.78 1.78
C PRO A 34 -4.25 3.42 2.46
N ARG A 35 -3.35 2.47 2.17
CA ARG A 35 -3.32 1.17 2.87
C ARG A 35 -3.09 1.36 4.36
N LYS A 36 -2.06 2.11 4.76
CA LYS A 36 -1.79 2.38 6.19
C LYS A 36 -2.99 3.03 6.88
N GLN A 37 -3.63 3.99 6.22
CA GLN A 37 -4.83 4.66 6.74
C GLN A 37 -6.01 3.68 6.86
N ALA A 38 -6.25 2.81 5.88
CA ALA A 38 -7.32 1.82 5.92
C ALA A 38 -7.17 0.86 7.11
N TYR A 39 -5.95 0.35 7.36
CA TYR A 39 -5.69 -0.48 8.55
C TYR A 39 -5.90 0.30 9.85
N ALA A 40 -5.39 1.53 9.93
CA ALA A 40 -5.58 2.36 11.12
C ALA A 40 -7.07 2.67 11.38
N GLN A 41 -7.84 2.94 10.33
CA GLN A 41 -9.27 3.19 10.42
C GLN A 41 -10.06 1.95 10.84
N PHE A 42 -9.71 0.77 10.29
CA PHE A 42 -10.32 -0.49 10.68
C PHE A 42 -10.15 -0.73 12.18
N TYR A 43 -8.90 -0.68 12.67
CA TYR A 43 -8.60 -0.96 14.08
C TYR A 43 -9.05 0.13 15.05
N LYS A 44 -9.36 1.35 14.59
CA LYS A 44 -9.79 2.46 15.46
C LYS A 44 -11.03 2.12 16.29
N SER A 45 -11.96 1.34 15.72
CA SER A 45 -13.21 0.94 16.38
C SER A 45 -13.49 -0.55 16.24
N TYR A 46 -12.46 -1.35 15.94
CA TYR A 46 -12.61 -2.79 15.82
C TYR A 46 -12.82 -3.41 17.20
N ASP A 47 -13.91 -4.16 17.35
CA ASP A 47 -14.20 -4.99 18.52
C ASP A 47 -14.03 -6.47 18.15
N PRO A 48 -12.95 -7.13 18.62
CA PRO A 48 -12.69 -8.53 18.29
C PRO A 48 -13.79 -9.48 18.78
N MET A 49 -14.43 -9.19 19.91
CA MET A 49 -15.46 -10.09 20.47
C MET A 49 -16.75 -10.01 19.66
N LYS A 50 -17.12 -8.80 19.22
CA LYS A 50 -18.28 -8.63 18.34
C LYS A 50 -18.09 -9.36 17.01
N ASP A 51 -16.91 -9.25 16.40
CA ASP A 51 -16.62 -9.92 15.13
C ASP A 51 -16.55 -11.44 15.31
N PHE A 52 -15.95 -11.92 16.40
CA PHE A 52 -15.94 -13.34 16.76
C PHE A 52 -17.34 -13.91 16.96
N GLU A 53 -18.21 -13.24 17.72
CA GLU A 53 -19.58 -13.73 17.93
C GLU A 53 -20.39 -13.72 16.61
N ALA A 54 -20.14 -12.76 15.72
CA ALA A 54 -20.74 -12.76 14.38
C ALA A 54 -20.26 -13.96 13.54
N MET A 55 -18.96 -14.26 13.55
CA MET A 55 -18.40 -15.43 12.88
C MET A 55 -18.95 -16.74 13.46
N LYS A 56 -18.98 -16.84 14.79
CA LYS A 56 -19.53 -17.99 15.50
C LYS A 56 -21.01 -18.22 15.15
N ALA A 57 -21.82 -17.17 15.17
CA ALA A 57 -23.24 -17.24 14.78
C ALA A 57 -23.43 -17.65 13.30
N ALA A 58 -22.50 -17.26 12.42
CA ALA A 58 -22.47 -17.70 11.04
C ALA A 58 -22.02 -19.17 10.86
N GLY A 59 -21.58 -19.84 11.93
CA GLY A 59 -21.18 -21.25 11.90
C GLY A 59 -19.88 -21.53 11.15
N VAL A 60 -19.04 -20.51 10.92
CA VAL A 60 -17.78 -20.64 10.15
C VAL A 60 -16.64 -21.22 10.98
N LEU A 61 -16.82 -21.35 12.30
CA LEU A 61 -15.79 -21.82 13.23
C LEU A 61 -16.03 -23.28 13.62
N GLU A 62 -15.10 -24.17 13.28
CA GLU A 62 -15.17 -25.58 13.70
C GLU A 62 -15.00 -25.75 15.22
N CYS A 63 -14.15 -24.93 15.84
CA CYS A 63 -13.85 -25.00 17.27
C CYS A 63 -14.92 -24.34 18.16
N ALA A 64 -15.85 -23.59 17.58
CA ALA A 64 -16.88 -22.86 18.29
C ALA A 64 -18.20 -22.97 17.54
N ALA A 65 -19.02 -23.94 17.95
CA ALA A 65 -20.33 -24.13 17.35
C ALA A 65 -21.21 -22.88 17.48
N PRO A 66 -22.05 -22.57 16.47
CA PRO A 66 -23.08 -21.55 16.59
C PRO A 66 -23.96 -21.87 17.80
N LYS A 67 -24.29 -20.85 18.59
CA LYS A 67 -25.28 -20.99 19.68
C LYS A 67 -26.67 -21.13 19.10
#